data_AF-A0A423P2N3-F1
#
_entry.id   AF-A0A423P2N3-F1
#
_cell.length_a   1.000
_cell.length_b   1.000
_cell.length_c   1.000
_cell.angle_alpha   90.00
_cell.angle_beta   90.00
_cell.angle_gamma   90.00
#
_symmetry.space_group_name_H-M   'P 1'
#
loop_
_entity.id
_entity.type
_entity.pdbx_description
1 polymer ?
#
loop_
_entity_poly.entity_id
_entity_poly.type
_entity_poly.pdbx_seq_one_letter_code
_entity_poly.pdbx_strand_id
1 'polypeptide(L)'
;MALCKGDLIKLISADQAKVALTDWISSREAAPGDIAWVEEVCIAEDGQIVRLLCEDRPGFLEWRACFYEAGLAYELLPGPADVAN
;
A
#
# COMPACT_ATOMS: atom_id res chain seq x y z
N MET A 1 1.07 -11.53 -10.03
CA MET A 1 -0.07 -11.64 -9.10
C MET A 1 -0.55 -10.23 -8.84
N ALA A 2 -1.85 -10.00 -8.86
CA ALA A 2 -2.42 -8.69 -8.54
C ALA A 2 -2.64 -8.59 -7.03
N LEU A 3 -2.41 -7.41 -6.46
CA LEU A 3 -2.67 -7.15 -5.05
C LEU A 3 -4.15 -7.34 -4.73
N CYS A 4 -4.40 -7.89 -3.54
CA CYS A 4 -5.71 -8.11 -2.98
C CYS A 4 -5.83 -7.36 -1.65
N LYS A 5 -7.06 -7.00 -1.28
CA LYS A 5 -7.34 -6.39 0.03
C LYS A 5 -6.87 -7.31 1.16
N GLY A 6 -6.13 -6.74 2.10
CA GLY A 6 -5.54 -7.47 3.24
C GLY A 6 -4.13 -7.99 2.97
N ASP A 7 -3.59 -7.86 1.76
CA ASP A 7 -2.19 -8.16 1.52
C ASP A 7 -1.29 -7.19 2.28
N LEU A 8 -0.18 -7.73 2.82
CA LEU A 8 0.89 -6.96 3.41
C LEU A 8 2.03 -6.89 2.41
N ILE A 9 2.52 -5.69 2.11
CA ILE A 9 3.62 -5.51 1.17
C ILE A 9 4.76 -4.71 1.78
N LYS A 10 5.96 -4.95 1.25
CA LYS A 10 7.09 -4.04 1.39
C LYS A 10 7.29 -3.31 0.07
N LEU A 11 7.29 -1.99 0.11
CA LEU A 11 7.47 -1.15 -1.06
C LEU A 11 8.94 -1.16 -1.48
N ILE A 12 9.23 -1.55 -2.71
CA ILE A 12 10.57 -1.40 -3.32
C ILE A 12 10.69 -0.01 -3.93
N SER A 13 9.65 0.43 -4.65
CA SER A 13 9.55 1.78 -5.20
C SER A 13 8.11 2.11 -5.57
N ALA A 14 7.74 3.38 -5.46
CA ALA A 14 6.51 3.92 -6.03
C ALA A 14 6.85 5.05 -7.00
N ASP A 15 6.26 4.99 -8.20
CA ASP A 15 6.29 6.11 -9.13
C ASP A 15 5.38 7.22 -8.62
N GLN A 16 5.98 8.25 -8.02
CA GLN A 16 5.25 9.37 -7.43
C GLN A 16 4.43 10.17 -8.47
N ALA A 17 4.80 10.11 -9.76
CA ALA A 17 4.02 10.74 -10.83
C ALA A 17 2.71 9.98 -11.12
N LYS A 18 2.57 8.75 -10.60
CA LYS A 18 1.39 7.89 -10.76
C LYS A 18 0.61 7.70 -9.45
N VAL A 19 0.87 8.53 -8.45
CA VAL A 19 0.02 8.61 -7.26
C VAL A 19 -1.32 9.18 -7.69
N ALA A 20 -2.38 8.38 -7.51
CA ALA A 20 -3.73 8.80 -7.87
C ALA A 20 -4.30 9.76 -6.82
N LEU A 21 -3.99 9.54 -5.54
CA LEU A 21 -4.44 10.39 -4.45
C LEU A 21 -3.62 10.15 -3.18
N THR A 22 -3.26 11.21 -2.46
CA THR A 22 -2.67 11.14 -1.12
C THR A 22 -3.64 11.74 -0.12
N ASP A 23 -3.90 11.05 0.99
CA ASP A 23 -4.73 11.61 2.05
C ASP A 23 -4.02 12.77 2.76
N TRP A 24 -4.78 13.83 3.04
CA TRP A 24 -4.35 15.02 3.78
C TRP A 24 -3.78 14.76 5.18
N ILE A 25 -4.10 13.60 5.79
CA ILE A 25 -3.61 13.21 7.11
C ILE A 25 -2.22 12.54 7.06
N SER A 26 -1.68 12.31 5.87
CA SER A 26 -0.36 11.68 5.71
C SER A 26 0.73 12.57 6.29
N SER A 27 1.51 12.02 7.22
CA SER A 27 2.64 12.70 7.87
C SER A 27 3.85 12.86 6.94
N ARG A 28 3.95 11.98 5.94
CA ARG A 28 4.98 11.96 4.89
C ARG A 28 4.49 11.25 3.64
N GLU A 29 5.31 11.25 2.59
CA GLU A 29 5.07 10.46 1.38
C GLU A 29 5.56 9.02 1.54
N ALA A 30 5.05 8.13 0.67
CA ALA A 30 5.50 6.74 0.59
C ALA A 30 6.94 6.66 0.06
N ALA A 31 7.75 5.81 0.69
CA ALA A 31 9.16 5.67 0.42
C ALA A 31 9.58 4.18 0.29
N PRO A 32 10.64 3.88 -0.47
CA PRO A 32 11.24 2.55 -0.50
C PRO A 32 11.54 2.01 0.91
N GLY A 33 11.18 0.76 1.16
CA GLY A 33 11.33 0.08 2.44
C GLY A 33 10.09 0.12 3.32
N ASP A 34 9.12 0.99 3.02
CA ASP A 34 7.87 1.07 3.77
C ASP A 34 7.10 -0.25 3.72
N ILE A 35 6.50 -0.62 4.84
CA ILE A 35 5.58 -1.74 4.94
C ILE A 35 4.17 -1.20 4.99
N ALA A 36 3.33 -1.62 4.06
CA ALA A 36 1.97 -1.12 3.92
C ALA A 36 0.96 -2.24 3.69
N TRP A 37 -0.23 -2.03 4.22
CA TRP A 37 -1.38 -2.87 3.99
C TRP A 37 -2.14 -2.42 2.76
N VAL A 38 -2.67 -3.37 1.99
CA VAL A 38 -3.66 -3.09 0.96
C VAL A 38 -5.02 -2.92 1.64
N GLU A 39 -5.43 -1.68 1.88
CA GLU A 39 -6.72 -1.34 2.50
C GLU A 39 -7.89 -1.63 1.55
N GLU A 40 -7.70 -1.28 0.28
CA GLU A 40 -8.73 -1.38 -0.75
C GLU A 40 -8.10 -1.58 -2.14
N VAL A 41 -8.83 -2.29 -3.01
CA VAL A 41 -8.48 -2.47 -4.41
C VAL A 41 -9.69 -2.08 -5.26
N CYS A 42 -9.47 -1.24 -6.27
CA CYS A 42 -10.47 -0.81 -7.22
C CYS A 42 -9.97 -1.10 -8.65
N ILE A 43 -10.87 -1.58 -9.51
CA ILE A 43 -10.58 -1.78 -10.93
C ILE A 43 -11.15 -0.58 -11.69
N ALA A 44 -10.27 0.23 -12.27
CA ALA A 44 -10.63 1.34 -13.15
C ALA A 44 -10.37 0.98 -14.62
N GLU A 45 -10.83 1.83 -15.55
CA GLU A 45 -10.60 1.63 -16.99
C GLU A 45 -9.10 1.59 -17.35
N ASP A 46 -8.30 2.41 -16.65
CA ASP A 46 -6.85 2.52 -16.86
C ASP A 46 -6.02 1.50 -16.07
N GLY A 47 -6.68 0.60 -15.32
CA GLY A 47 -6.03 -0.49 -14.58
C GLY A 47 -6.43 -0.57 -13.11
N GLN A 48 -5.69 -1.40 -12.36
CA GLN A 48 -5.93 -1.62 -10.93
C GLN A 48 -5.34 -0.47 -10.10
N ILE A 49 -6.19 0.13 -9.27
CA ILE A 49 -5.80 1.11 -8.25
C ILE A 49 -5.82 0.42 -6.90
N VAL A 50 -4.74 0.56 -6.14
CA VAL A 50 -4.59 0.01 -4.79
C VAL A 50 -4.45 1.16 -3.80
N ARG A 51 -5.23 1.12 -2.73
CA ARG A 51 -5.04 2.02 -1.59
C ARG A 51 -4.16 1.33 -0.57
N LEU A 52 -3.02 1.94 -0.31
CA LEU A 52 -2.02 1.46 0.63
C LEU A 52 -2.07 2.28 1.92
N LEU A 53 -1.90 1.58 3.03
CA LEU A 53 -1.91 2.13 4.39
C LEU A 53 -0.61 1.74 5.09
N CYS A 54 0.28 2.71 5.32
CA CYS A 54 1.50 2.48 6.09
C CYS A 54 1.26 2.84 7.56
N GLU A 55 1.23 1.79 8.38
CA GLU A 55 1.04 1.87 9.82
C GLU A 55 2.14 1.04 10.47
N ASP A 56 3.29 1.68 10.74
CA ASP A 56 4.44 1.02 11.41
C ASP A 56 4.09 0.55 12.83
N ARG A 57 3.16 1.26 13.48
CA ARG A 57 2.66 0.95 14.83
C ARG A 57 1.14 1.02 14.86
N PRO A 58 0.44 0.09 15.53
CA PRO A 58 -1.00 0.11 15.65
C PRO A 58 -1.56 1.49 16.04
N GLY A 59 -2.41 2.06 15.19
CA GLY A 59 -3.02 3.37 15.37
C GLY A 59 -2.13 4.59 15.04
N PHE A 60 -0.94 4.39 14.49
CA PHE A 60 -0.07 5.46 14.00
C PHE A 60 0.04 5.43 12.48
N LEU A 61 -0.91 6.11 11.83
CA LEU A 61 -0.92 6.26 10.39
C LEU A 61 0.22 7.20 9.95
N GLU A 62 1.22 6.67 9.26
CA GLU A 62 2.26 7.50 8.65
C GLU A 62 1.79 8.10 7.35
N TRP A 63 1.18 7.28 6.48
CA TRP A 63 0.61 7.74 5.23
C TRP A 63 -0.46 6.79 4.70
N ARG A 64 -1.39 7.34 3.93
CA ARG A 64 -2.38 6.60 3.17
C ARG A 64 -2.50 7.19 1.78
N ALA A 65 -2.34 6.36 0.75
CA ALA A 65 -2.34 6.83 -0.63
C ALA A 65 -2.85 5.77 -1.60
N CYS A 66 -3.46 6.23 -2.68
CA CYS A 66 -3.89 5.43 -3.82
C CYS A 66 -2.82 5.45 -4.91
N PHE A 67 -2.45 4.28 -5.39
CA PHE A 67 -1.49 4.10 -6.47
C PHE A 67 -2.10 3.26 -7.57
N TYR A 68 -1.74 3.54 -8.83
CA TYR A 68 -1.89 2.53 -9.88
C TYR A 68 -0.89 1.40 -9.61
N GLU A 69 -1.35 0.15 -9.60
CA GLU A 69 -0.50 -1.01 -9.32
C GLU A 69 0.68 -1.09 -10.31
N ALA A 70 0.47 -0.72 -11.57
CA ALA A 70 1.52 -0.65 -12.60
C ALA A 70 2.62 0.38 -12.30
N GLY A 71 2.42 1.29 -11.34
CA GLY A 71 3.41 2.24 -10.85
C GLY A 71 4.15 1.78 -9.60
N LEU A 72 3.88 0.58 -9.09
CA LEU A 72 4.48 0.04 -7.88
C LEU A 72 5.44 -1.10 -8.20
N ALA A 73 6.55 -1.14 -7.47
CA ALA A 73 7.35 -2.34 -7.28
C ALA A 73 7.31 -2.70 -5.80
N TYR A 74 6.99 -3.95 -5.48
CA TYR A 74 6.77 -4.40 -4.12
C TYR A 74 7.12 -5.87 -3.93
N GLU A 75 7.36 -6.25 -2.67
CA GLU A 75 7.44 -7.63 -2.22
C GLU A 75 6.19 -7.96 -1.40
N LEU A 76 5.51 -9.08 -1.70
CA LEU A 76 4.45 -9.60 -0.84
C LEU A 76 5.08 -10.20 0.42
N LEU A 77 4.64 -9.73 1.58
CA LEU A 77 5.00 -10.30 2.86
C LEU A 77 3.94 -11.32 3.26
N PRO A 78 4.31 -12.38 4.00
CA PRO A 78 3.31 -13.19 4.68
C PRO A 78 2.50 -12.26 5.57
N GLY A 79 1.17 -12.24 5.40
CA GLY A 79 0.29 -11.58 6.35
C GLY A 79 0.53 -12.12 7.76
N PRO A 80 0.12 -11.42 8.82
CA PRO A 80 0.11 -11.96 10.17
C PRO A 80 -0.82 -13.16 10.18
N ALA A 81 -0.27 -14.34 9.87
CA ALA A 81 -0.92 -15.59 10.10
C ALA A 81 -1.12 -15.68 11.60
N ASP A 82 -2.39 -15.78 12.00
CA ASP A 82 -2.89 -16.49 13.16
C ASP A 82 -1.77 -17.17 13.95
N VAL A 83 -1.19 -16.47 14.93
CA VAL A 83 -0.41 -17.12 15.99
C VAL A 83 -1.42 -17.80 16.91
N ALA A 84 -2.18 -18.75 16.37
CA ALA A 84 -2.93 -19.71 17.15
C ALA A 84 -1.91 -20.69 17.74
N ASN A 85 -1.41 -20.36 18.93
CA ASN A 85 -0.79 -21.30 19.85
C ASN A 85 -1.67 -21.40 21.09
#